data_AF-A0AA43IPM2-F1
#
_entry.id   AF-A0AA43IPM2-F1
#
_cell.length_a   1.000
_cell.length_b   1.000
_cell.length_c   1.000
_cell.angle_alpha   90.00
_cell.angle_beta   90.00
_cell.angle_gamma   90.00
#
_symmetry.space_group_name_H-M   'P 1'
#
loop_
_entity.id
_entity.type
_entity.pdbx_description
1 polymer ?
#
loop_
_entity_poly.entity_id
_entity_poly.type
_entity_poly.pdbx_seq_one_letter_code
_entity_poly.pdbx_strand_id
1 'polypeptide(L)' 'MVDNGYVRVEIGLDGGQILSILITSTSADALEASLAAGALGALGLEAQDGNILLVLSRVLYAKRFARETRVGFEA' A
#
# COMPACT_ATOMS: atom_id res chain seq x y z
N MET A 1 22.99 -0.66 -2.16
CA MET A 1 21.70 0.02 -2.42
C MET A 1 20.76 -0.29 -1.28
N VAL A 2 20.43 0.71 -0.45
CA VAL A 2 19.48 0.54 0.66
C VAL A 2 18.11 0.30 0.04
N ASP A 3 17.60 -0.91 0.18
CA ASP A 3 16.18 -1.16 -0.06
C ASP A 3 15.43 -0.37 1.00
N ASN A 4 14.74 0.69 0.59
CA ASN A 4 14.18 1.61 1.56
C ASN A 4 12.90 1.06 2.21
N GLY A 5 12.63 -0.25 2.16
CA GLY A 5 11.57 -0.97 2.89
C GLY A 5 10.12 -0.59 2.55
N TYR A 6 9.91 0.58 1.96
CA TYR A 6 8.63 1.16 1.62
C TYR A 6 8.27 0.89 0.15
N VAL A 7 7.01 0.59 -0.07
CA VAL A 7 6.40 0.44 -1.38
C VAL A 7 5.27 1.45 -1.52
N ARG A 8 5.09 1.97 -2.74
CA ARG A 8 3.97 2.85 -3.02
C ARG A 8 2.72 1.99 -3.22
N VAL A 9 1.66 2.35 -2.50
CA VAL A 9 0.34 1.74 -2.65
C VAL A 9 -0.67 2.86 -2.90
N GLU A 10 -1.58 2.61 -3.83
CA GLU A 10 -2.78 3.42 -4.03
C GLU A 10 -3.99 2.66 -3.52
N ILE A 11 -4.84 3.35 -2.76
CA ILE A 11 -6.06 2.80 -2.16
C ILE A 11 -7.23 3.66 -2.63
N GLY A 12 -8.19 3.04 -3.31
CA GLY A 12 -9.46 3.67 -3.64
C GLY A 12 -10.50 3.42 -2.55
N LEU A 13 -11.13 4.49 -2.08
CA LEU A 13 -12.13 4.44 -1.04
C LEU A 13 -13.54 4.68 -1.60
N ASP A 14 -14.52 4.09 -0.93
CA ASP A 14 -15.93 4.42 -1.12
C ASP A 14 -16.14 5.92 -0.86
N GLY A 15 -16.79 6.60 -1.81
CA GLY A 15 -16.88 8.07 -1.84
C GLY A 15 -15.85 8.76 -2.74
N GLY A 16 -15.11 8.01 -3.57
CA GLY A 16 -14.29 8.56 -4.67
C GLY A 16 -12.94 9.13 -4.26
N GLN A 17 -12.56 9.00 -3.00
CA GLN A 17 -11.24 9.41 -2.50
C GLN A 17 -10.18 8.38 -2.93
N ILE A 18 -9.01 8.86 -3.30
CA ILE A 18 -7.86 8.03 -3.65
C ILE A 18 -6.69 8.43 -2.75
N LEU A 19 -6.16 7.48 -1.99
CA LEU A 19 -5.00 7.66 -1.13
C LEU A 19 -3.77 7.01 -1.78
N SER A 20 -2.77 7.81 -2.15
CA SER A 20 -1.44 7.33 -2.55
C SER A 20 -0.48 7.48 -1.37
N ILE A 21 0.09 6.37 -0.89
CA ILE A 21 0.95 6.36 0.30
C ILE A 21 2.15 5.42 0.15
N LEU A 22 3.27 5.77 0.78
CA LEU A 22 4.44 4.89 0.93
C LEU A 22 4.36 4.15 2.27
N ILE A 23 4.19 2.83 2.23
CA ILE A 23 4.06 1.97 3.42
C ILE A 23 5.10 0.84 3.41
N THR A 24 5.43 0.28 4.57
CA THR A 24 6.36 -0.84 4.66
C THR A 24 5.86 -2.01 3.81
N SER A 25 6.78 -2.81 3.27
CA SER A 25 6.42 -4.01 2.49
C SER A 25 5.53 -4.94 3.32
N THR A 26 5.83 -5.13 4.61
CA THR A 26 5.00 -5.89 5.55
C THR A 26 3.59 -5.33 5.68
N SER A 27 3.43 -4.00 5.75
CA SER A 27 2.10 -3.37 5.79
C SER A 27 1.34 -3.57 4.48
N ALA A 28 2.03 -3.54 3.33
CA ALA A 28 1.41 -3.83 2.04
C ALA A 28 0.95 -5.30 1.94
N ASP A 29 1.79 -6.24 2.36
CA ASP A 29 1.43 -7.67 2.38
C ASP A 29 0.22 -7.93 3.32
N ALA A 30 0.20 -7.27 4.48
CA ALA A 30 -0.92 -7.36 5.43
C ALA A 30 -2.23 -6.76 4.87
N LEU A 31 -2.13 -5.66 4.10
CA LEU A 31 -3.28 -5.06 3.41
C LEU A 31 -3.86 -6.01 2.36
N GLU A 32 -3.01 -6.57 1.50
CA GLU A 32 -3.41 -7.53 0.47
C GLU A 32 -4.09 -8.76 1.10
N ALA A 33 -3.50 -9.34 2.15
CA ALA A 33 -4.05 -10.49 2.86
C ALA A 33 -5.40 -10.18 3.54
N SER A 34 -5.52 -9.01 4.19
CA SER A 34 -6.75 -8.64 4.90
C SER A 34 -7.91 -8.39 3.95
N LEU A 35 -7.66 -7.75 2.80
CA LEU A 35 -8.66 -7.55 1.76
C LEU A 35 -9.08 -8.88 1.12
N ALA A 36 -8.13 -9.76 0.82
CA ALA A 36 -8.42 -11.09 0.27
C ALA A 36 -9.25 -11.95 1.23
N ALA A 37 -9.04 -11.81 2.54
CA ALA A 37 -9.82 -12.47 3.58
C ALA A 37 -11.23 -11.87 3.79
N GLY A 38 -11.56 -10.77 3.10
CA GLY A 38 -12.84 -10.08 3.29
C GLY A 38 -12.99 -9.40 4.65
N ALA A 39 -11.87 -9.01 5.29
CA ALA A 39 -11.90 -8.34 6.58
C ALA A 39 -12.59 -6.97 6.47
N LEU A 40 -13.46 -6.65 7.43
CA LEU A 40 -14.26 -5.41 7.45
C LEU A 40 -13.79 -4.41 8.51
N GLY A 41 -12.81 -4.80 9.32
CA GLY A 41 -12.27 -4.02 10.44
C GLY A 41 -11.33 -2.90 10.01
N ALA A 42 -10.48 -2.47 10.93
CA ALA A 42 -9.45 -1.47 10.68
C ALA A 42 -8.07 -2.13 10.65
N LEU A 43 -7.21 -1.67 9.73
CA LEU A 43 -5.83 -2.14 9.57
C LEU A 43 -4.87 -0.97 9.79
N GLY A 44 -3.91 -1.16 10.69
CA GLY A 44 -2.80 -0.23 10.86
C GLY A 44 -1.78 -0.40 9.74
N LEU A 45 -1.37 0.70 9.10
CA LEU A 45 -0.32 0.72 8.09
C LEU A 45 0.83 1.60 8.57
N GLU A 46 2.04 1.07 8.51
CA GLU A 46 3.26 1.80 8.80
C GLU A 46 3.68 2.60 7.56
N ALA A 47 3.35 3.89 7.55
CA ALA A 47 3.73 4.77 6.45
C ALA A 47 5.01 5.54 6.75
N GLN A 48 5.67 6.01 5.68
CA GLN A 48 6.90 6.79 5.78
C GLN A 48 6.72 8.06 6.61
N ASP A 49 5.58 8.75 6.47
CA ASP A 49 5.28 10.02 7.15
C ASP A 49 4.50 9.85 8.47
N GLY A 50 4.27 8.60 8.89
CA GLY A 50 3.54 8.26 10.11
C GLY A 50 2.48 7.19 9.90
N ASN A 51 2.13 6.49 10.98
CA ASN A 51 1.21 5.36 10.89
C ASN A 51 -0.23 5.84 10.66
N ILE A 52 -0.97 5.12 9.81
CA ILE A 52 -2.38 5.38 9.54
C ILE A 52 -3.25 4.19 9.91
N LEU A 53 -4.51 4.45 10.23
CA LEU A 53 -5.51 3.42 10.44
C LEU A 53 -6.50 3.43 9.27
N LEU A 54 -6.53 2.34 8.51
CA LEU A 54 -7.36 2.19 7.31
C LEU A 54 -8.61 1.35 7.62
N VAL A 55 -9.80 1.87 7.33
CA VAL A 55 -11.06 1.13 7.49
C VAL A 55 -11.31 0.27 6.24
N LEU A 56 -11.14 -1.05 6.37
CA LEU A 56 -11.17 -1.99 5.24
C LEU A 56 -12.54 -2.11 4.58
N SER A 57 -13.63 -1.95 5.35
CA SER A 57 -15.00 -1.93 4.82
C SER A 57 -15.32 -0.72 3.92
N ARG A 58 -14.36 0.21 3.76
CA ARG A 58 -14.46 1.35 2.82
C ARG A 58 -13.48 1.25 1.66
N VAL A 59 -12.69 0.18 1.58
CA VAL A 59 -11.71 0.00 0.50
C VAL A 59 -12.38 -0.67 -0.69
N LEU A 60 -12.35 0.00 -1.84
CA LEU A 60 -12.83 -0.53 -3.12
C LEU A 60 -11.72 -1.27 -3.86
N TYR A 61 -10.49 -0.77 -3.79
CA TYR A 61 -9.32 -1.41 -4.38
C TYR A 61 -8.03 -0.99 -3.66
N ALA A 62 -7.00 -1.83 -3.79
CA ALA A 62 -5.62 -1.48 -3.48
C ALA A 62 -4.73 -1.87 -4.66
N LYS A 63 -3.80 -0.99 -5.05
CA LYS A 63 -2.83 -1.21 -6.11
C LYS A 63 -1.43 -0.97 -5.56
N ARG A 64 -0.63 -2.04 -5.49
CA ARG A 64 0.80 -1.97 -5.18
C ARG A 64 1.59 -1.67 -6.45
N PHE A 65 2.41 -0.63 -6.42
CA PHE A 65 3.29 -0.32 -7.55
C PHE A 65 4.52 -1.21 -7.49
N ALA A 66 4.85 -1.85 -8.61
CA ALA A 66 6.14 -2.52 -8.75
C ALA A 66 7.25 -1.47 -8.69
N ARG A 67 8.37 -1.81 -8.04
CA ARG A 67 9.58 -1.00 -8.12
C ARG A 67 9.95 -0.90 -9.60
N GLU A 68 10.04 0.29 -10.15
CA GLU A 68 10.53 0.47 -11.52
C GLU A 68 11.94 -0.13 -11.59
N THR A 69 12.10 -1.26 -12.29
CA THR A 69 13.42 -1.73 -12.70
C THR A 69 13.98 -0.61 -13.56
N ARG A 70 14.98 0.09 -13.02
CA ARG A 70 15.75 1.08 -13.77
C ARG A 70 16.38 0.31 -14.93
N VAL A 71 15.80 0.43 -16.13
CA VAL A 71 16.39 -0.12 -17.35
C VAL A 71 17.65 0.71 -17.59
N GLY A 72 18.79 0.24 -17.06
CA GLY A 72 20.08 0.83 -17.34
C GLY A 72 20.40 0.53 -18.81
N PHE A 73 20.54 1.56 -19.62
CA PHE A 73 21.30 1.43 -20.86
C PHE A 73 22.77 1.35 -20.45
N GLU A 74 23.28 0.15 -20.23
CA GLU A 74 24.72 -0.07 -20.19
C GLU A 74 25.24 0.13 -21.62
N ALA A 75 26.23 1.03 -21.75
CA ALA A 75 26.80 1.50 -23.01
C ALA A 75 27.68 0.45 -23.70
#